data_AF-A0A8C5JGF9-F1
#
_entry.id   AF-A0A8C5JGF9-F1
#
_cell.length_a   1.000
_cell.length_b   1.000
_cell.length_c   1.000
_cell.angle_alpha   90.00
_cell.angle_beta   90.00
_cell.angle_gamma   90.00
#
_symmetry.space_group_name_H-M   'P 1'
#
loop_
_entity.id
_entity.type
_entity.pdbx_description
1 polymer ?
#
loop_
_entity_poly.entity_id
_entity_poly.type
_entity_poly.pdbx_seq_one_letter_code
_entity_poly.pdbx_strand_id
1 'polypeptide(L)'
;MALAGSISSKAAPPHSRKVSAAGVEVHQSKMDFFCKLGYGKQDICKVLENLGQEALEDDVLKELIRMGSKPQALEEQAQPSQLKLVARGSCSTSPGLKWPGEDESDSSDSLRPIVIDGSNVAMSHGNKEVFSCWGIQLAVDWFRERGHTDIKVFVPLWRKEPPRQDSPIAGRSPSWWNLAAIRCSLETEGL
;
A
#
# COMPACT_ATOMS: atom_id res chain seq x y z
N MET A 1 -34.31 -56.26 -53.75
CA MET A 1 -34.38 -56.90 -52.42
C MET A 1 -32.95 -57.33 -52.07
N ALA A 2 -32.19 -56.45 -51.42
CA ALA A 2 -30.74 -56.58 -51.24
C ALA A 2 -30.35 -57.20 -49.89
N LEU A 3 -29.17 -57.81 -49.89
CA LEU A 3 -28.61 -58.77 -48.94
C LEU A 3 -28.01 -58.16 -47.66
N ALA A 4 -27.91 -59.05 -46.67
CA ALA A 4 -27.16 -59.11 -45.42
C ALA A 4 -25.96 -58.16 -45.16
N GLY A 5 -25.70 -57.91 -43.87
CA GLY A 5 -24.39 -57.51 -43.36
C GLY A 5 -24.39 -57.06 -41.90
N SER A 6 -24.18 -57.99 -40.97
CA SER A 6 -23.87 -57.69 -39.56
C SER A 6 -22.51 -57.01 -39.42
N ILE A 7 -22.41 -55.96 -38.60
CA ILE A 7 -21.11 -55.42 -38.16
C ILE A 7 -20.97 -55.46 -36.63
N SER A 8 -19.92 -56.15 -36.21
CA SER A 8 -19.44 -56.29 -34.84
C SER A 8 -18.79 -54.99 -34.36
N SER A 9 -19.17 -54.52 -33.18
CA SER A 9 -18.55 -53.36 -32.53
C SER A 9 -17.18 -53.75 -31.95
N LYS A 10 -16.09 -53.27 -32.55
CA LYS A 10 -14.74 -53.38 -32.02
C LYS A 10 -14.33 -52.05 -31.36
N ALA A 11 -13.99 -52.12 -30.07
CA ALA A 11 -13.51 -50.99 -29.27
C ALA A 11 -12.14 -50.48 -29.77
N ALA A 12 -11.96 -49.16 -29.75
CA ALA A 12 -10.71 -48.45 -30.02
C ALA A 12 -10.20 -47.75 -28.75
N PRO A 13 -8.87 -47.55 -28.57
CA PRO A 13 -8.23 -47.24 -27.30
C PRO A 13 -8.36 -45.76 -26.90
N PRO A 14 -8.08 -45.38 -25.63
CA PRO A 14 -8.17 -44.00 -25.19
C PRO A 14 -7.12 -43.14 -25.91
N HIS A 15 -7.60 -42.12 -26.61
CA HIS A 15 -6.76 -41.11 -27.24
C HIS A 15 -6.01 -40.33 -26.16
N SER A 16 -4.73 -40.64 -26.01
CA SER A 16 -3.76 -39.75 -25.36
C SER A 16 -3.70 -38.45 -26.16
N ARG A 17 -4.25 -37.39 -25.59
CA ARG A 17 -4.31 -36.05 -26.20
C ARG A 17 -2.89 -35.50 -26.27
N LYS A 18 -2.31 -35.44 -27.47
CA LYS A 18 -1.08 -34.66 -27.73
C LYS A 18 -1.35 -33.20 -27.37
N VAL A 19 -0.70 -32.72 -26.31
CA VAL A 19 -0.64 -31.30 -25.98
C VAL A 19 0.38 -30.65 -26.91
N SER A 20 -0.05 -29.69 -27.73
CA SER A 20 0.85 -28.92 -28.60
C SER A 20 1.78 -28.04 -27.78
N ALA A 21 3.07 -27.97 -28.14
CA ALA A 21 4.10 -27.22 -27.40
C ALA A 21 3.74 -25.74 -27.15
N ALA A 22 3.03 -25.09 -28.08
CA ALA A 22 2.56 -23.71 -27.91
C ALA A 22 1.53 -23.54 -26.78
N GLY A 23 0.70 -24.56 -26.51
CA GLY A 23 -0.25 -24.53 -25.40
C GLY A 23 0.40 -24.68 -24.02
N VAL A 24 1.59 -25.30 -23.97
CA VAL A 24 2.36 -25.49 -22.74
C VAL A 24 3.01 -24.18 -22.29
N GLU A 25 3.51 -23.37 -23.23
CA GLU A 25 4.15 -22.08 -22.90
C GLU A 25 3.16 -21.04 -22.39
N VAL A 26 1.95 -21.00 -22.96
CA VAL A 26 0.86 -20.11 -22.48
C VAL A 26 0.39 -20.56 -21.08
N HIS A 27 0.35 -21.87 -20.81
CA HIS A 27 0.04 -22.40 -19.48
C HIS A 27 1.07 -21.97 -18.45
N GLN A 28 2.35 -22.14 -18.78
CA GLN A 28 3.43 -21.77 -17.87
C GLN A 28 3.45 -20.26 -17.62
N SER A 29 3.21 -19.44 -18.64
CA SER A 29 3.15 -17.98 -18.52
C SER A 29 2.01 -17.51 -17.61
N LYS A 30 0.82 -18.12 -17.75
CA LYS A 30 -0.33 -17.84 -16.86
C LYS A 30 -0.06 -18.30 -15.43
N MET A 31 0.52 -19.49 -15.26
CA MET A 31 0.94 -20.00 -13.94
C MET A 31 1.87 -19.01 -13.22
N ASP A 32 2.90 -18.55 -13.92
CA ASP A 32 3.90 -17.65 -13.35
C ASP A 32 3.30 -16.27 -13.04
N PHE A 33 2.36 -15.78 -13.87
CA PHE A 33 1.66 -14.52 -13.64
C PHE A 33 0.85 -14.56 -12.33
N PHE A 34 0.00 -15.56 -12.12
CA PHE A 34 -0.81 -15.65 -10.90
C PHE A 34 0.03 -15.99 -9.66
N CYS A 35 1.13 -16.73 -9.82
CA CYS A 35 2.10 -16.90 -8.73
C CYS A 35 2.73 -15.56 -8.32
N LYS A 36 3.07 -14.69 -9.27
CA LYS A 36 3.59 -13.34 -8.99
C LYS A 36 2.57 -12.43 -8.31
N LEU A 37 1.28 -12.65 -8.55
CA LEU A 37 0.19 -11.99 -7.82
C LEU A 37 -0.01 -12.54 -6.40
N GLY A 38 0.71 -13.60 -6.03
CA GLY A 38 0.70 -14.20 -4.70
C GLY A 38 -0.24 -15.40 -4.56
N TYR A 39 -0.95 -15.82 -5.61
CA TYR A 39 -1.84 -16.98 -5.51
C TYR A 39 -1.04 -18.29 -5.42
N GLY A 40 -1.55 -19.25 -4.64
CA GLY A 40 -0.92 -20.55 -4.46
C GLY A 40 -0.99 -21.40 -5.75
N LYS A 41 0.12 -22.02 -6.13
CA LYS A 41 0.23 -22.88 -7.33
C LYS A 41 -0.90 -23.89 -7.46
N GLN A 42 -1.31 -24.51 -6.34
CA GLN A 42 -2.36 -25.52 -6.33
C GLN A 42 -3.73 -24.96 -6.75
N ASP A 43 -4.06 -23.75 -6.31
CA ASP A 43 -5.35 -23.15 -6.62
C ASP A 43 -5.38 -22.64 -8.06
N ILE A 44 -4.26 -22.08 -8.53
CA ILE A 44 -4.11 -21.67 -9.94
C ILE A 44 -4.26 -22.89 -10.86
N CYS A 45 -3.61 -24.02 -10.55
CA CYS A 45 -3.73 -25.26 -11.34
C CYS A 45 -5.18 -25.75 -11.42
N LYS A 46 -5.89 -25.82 -10.28
CA LYS A 46 -7.30 -26.23 -10.24
C LYS A 46 -8.17 -25.32 -11.10
N VAL A 47 -7.94 -24.01 -11.05
CA VAL A 47 -8.73 -23.03 -11.83
C VAL A 47 -8.45 -23.16 -13.33
N LEU A 48 -7.18 -23.33 -13.74
CA LEU A 48 -6.84 -23.53 -15.15
C LEU A 48 -7.32 -24.89 -15.69
N GLU A 49 -7.37 -25.94 -14.87
CA GLU A 49 -7.96 -27.23 -15.24
C GLU A 49 -9.48 -27.12 -15.46
N ASN A 50 -10.18 -26.29 -14.67
CA ASN A 50 -11.62 -26.10 -14.76
C ASN A 50 -12.05 -25.16 -15.89
N LEU A 51 -11.34 -24.04 -16.10
CA LEU A 51 -11.66 -23.05 -17.14
C LEU A 51 -11.02 -23.38 -18.50
N GLY A 52 -9.98 -24.22 -18.50
CA GLY A 52 -9.22 -24.58 -19.69
C GLY A 52 -8.12 -23.58 -20.06
N GLN A 53 -7.26 -24.00 -20.99
CA GLN A 53 -6.03 -23.28 -21.34
C GLN A 53 -6.26 -21.89 -21.96
N GLU A 54 -7.41 -21.70 -22.57
CA GLU A 54 -7.85 -20.49 -23.26
C GLU A 54 -8.55 -19.47 -22.33
N ALA A 55 -8.67 -19.78 -21.03
CA ALA A 55 -9.32 -18.89 -20.06
C ALA A 55 -8.65 -17.52 -20.01
N LEU A 56 -9.45 -16.44 -20.01
CA LEU A 56 -8.93 -15.08 -19.86
C LEU A 56 -8.39 -14.88 -18.44
N GLU A 57 -7.40 -14.01 -18.30
CA GLU A 57 -6.79 -13.70 -17.00
C GLU A 57 -7.82 -13.21 -15.99
N ASP A 58 -8.78 -12.40 -16.44
CA ASP A 58 -9.87 -11.88 -15.61
C ASP A 58 -10.79 -12.99 -15.08
N ASP A 59 -11.03 -14.05 -15.87
CA ASP A 59 -11.91 -15.14 -15.47
C ASP A 59 -11.21 -16.07 -14.48
N VAL A 60 -9.90 -16.30 -14.67
CA VAL A 60 -9.06 -17.00 -13.70
C VAL A 60 -8.99 -16.24 -12.39
N LEU A 61 -8.82 -14.91 -12.43
CA LEU A 61 -8.78 -14.07 -11.24
C LEU A 61 -10.13 -14.07 -10.49
N LYS A 62 -11.25 -13.93 -11.22
CA LYS A 62 -12.60 -14.02 -10.62
C LYS A 62 -12.81 -15.35 -9.93
N GLU A 63 -12.36 -16.44 -10.53
CA GLU A 63 -12.51 -17.78 -9.95
C GLU A 63 -11.65 -17.96 -8.70
N LEU A 64 -10.40 -17.50 -8.71
CA LEU A 64 -9.52 -17.53 -7.54
C LEU A 64 -10.11 -16.74 -6.36
N ILE A 65 -10.69 -15.57 -6.64
CA ILE A 65 -11.40 -14.76 -5.63
C ILE A 65 -12.66 -15.49 -5.12
N ARG A 66 -13.43 -16.11 -6.03
CA ARG A 66 -14.63 -16.89 -5.69
C ARG A 66 -14.31 -18.10 -4.81
N MET A 67 -13.19 -18.76 -5.06
CA MET A 67 -12.69 -19.89 -4.26
C MET A 67 -12.13 -19.46 -2.91
N GLY A 68 -12.01 -18.15 -2.64
CA GLY A 68 -11.45 -17.62 -1.41
C GLY A 68 -9.93 -17.79 -1.31
N SER A 69 -9.24 -18.02 -2.44
CA SER A 69 -7.79 -18.13 -2.45
C SER A 69 -7.20 -16.75 -2.17
N LYS A 70 -6.48 -16.63 -1.05
CA LYS A 70 -5.84 -15.37 -0.64
C LYS A 70 -4.42 -15.32 -1.21
N PRO A 71 -3.99 -14.21 -1.86
CA PRO A 71 -2.61 -14.08 -2.29
C PRO A 71 -1.69 -14.08 -1.06
N GLN A 72 -0.82 -15.08 -0.99
CA GLN A 72 0.05 -15.42 0.14
C GLN A 72 1.24 -14.46 0.29
N ALA A 73 1.40 -13.49 -0.63
CA ALA A 73 2.54 -12.56 -0.65
C ALA A 73 2.55 -11.50 0.48
N LEU A 74 1.64 -11.58 1.46
CA LEU A 74 1.58 -10.64 2.60
C LEU A 74 1.44 -11.30 3.98
N GLU A 75 1.53 -12.64 4.11
CA GLU A 75 1.25 -13.31 5.39
C GLU A 75 2.23 -14.43 5.78
N GLU A 76 3.47 -14.42 5.29
CA GLU A 76 4.54 -15.20 5.93
C GLU A 76 5.25 -14.32 6.97
N GLN A 77 4.83 -14.50 8.23
CA GLN A 77 5.18 -13.77 9.47
C GLN A 77 4.27 -12.60 9.89
N ALA A 78 3.03 -12.92 10.29
CA ALA A 78 2.47 -12.44 11.56
C ALA A 78 1.12 -13.13 11.85
N GLN A 79 1.00 -13.68 13.04
CA GLN A 79 -0.26 -14.16 13.63
C GLN A 79 -1.34 -13.05 13.59
N PRO A 80 -2.63 -13.39 13.44
CA PRO A 80 -3.71 -12.41 13.46
C PRO A 80 -4.03 -12.05 14.93
N SER A 81 -3.12 -11.38 15.61
CA SER A 81 -3.53 -10.51 16.71
C SER A 81 -4.27 -9.35 16.07
N GLN A 82 -5.60 -9.33 16.23
CA GLN A 82 -6.48 -8.25 15.80
C GLN A 82 -5.77 -6.91 15.98
N LEU A 83 -5.47 -6.22 14.88
CA LEU A 83 -4.87 -4.89 14.89
C LEU A 83 -5.90 -3.91 15.46
N LYS A 84 -6.03 -3.90 16.79
CA LYS A 84 -6.73 -2.89 17.54
C LYS A 84 -5.84 -1.64 17.45
N LEU A 85 -6.26 -0.70 16.61
CA LEU A 85 -5.68 0.64 16.62
C LEU A 85 -5.91 1.22 18.02
N VAL A 86 -4.85 1.31 18.82
CA VAL A 86 -4.89 1.97 20.13
C VAL A 86 -4.11 3.27 20.00
N ALA A 87 -4.80 4.40 20.12
CA ALA A 87 -4.15 5.68 20.32
C ALA A 87 -3.50 5.67 21.71
N ARG A 88 -2.23 5.28 21.79
CA ARG A 88 -1.46 5.30 23.04
C ARG A 88 -0.83 6.68 23.21
N GLY A 89 -1.69 7.65 23.48
CA GLY A 89 -1.31 9.05 23.69
C GLY A 89 -2.26 9.67 24.69
N SER A 90 -2.36 9.08 25.89
CA SER A 90 -3.03 9.70 27.02
C SER A 90 -1.99 10.00 28.09
N CYS A 91 -1.80 11.28 28.37
CA CYS A 91 -1.18 11.72 29.61
C CYS A 91 -1.94 11.11 30.80
N SER A 92 -1.15 10.63 31.74
CA SER A 92 -1.51 9.82 32.90
C SER A 92 -2.28 10.59 33.97
N THR A 93 -3.48 10.09 34.32
CA THR A 93 -3.95 9.98 35.72
C THR A 93 -5.11 8.96 35.80
N SER A 94 -4.83 7.70 36.18
CA SER A 94 -5.66 6.92 37.11
C SER A 94 -5.04 5.55 37.40
N PRO A 95 -5.22 5.00 38.61
CA PRO A 95 -4.39 3.91 39.13
C PRO A 95 -5.01 2.54 38.89
N GLY A 96 -4.17 1.57 38.55
CA GLY A 96 -4.45 0.15 38.70
C GLY A 96 -4.45 -0.61 37.39
N LEU A 97 -3.34 -1.26 37.08
CA LEU A 97 -3.19 -2.71 37.05
C LEU A 97 -1.70 -3.02 36.85
N LYS A 98 -1.09 -3.62 37.87
CA LYS A 98 0.34 -3.91 37.95
C LYS A 98 0.65 -5.14 37.12
N TRP A 99 1.48 -5.00 36.08
CA TRP A 99 2.19 -6.12 35.46
C TRP A 99 3.61 -6.15 36.03
N PRO A 100 4.11 -7.29 36.54
CA PRO A 100 5.47 -7.39 37.04
C PRO A 100 6.44 -7.66 35.89
N GLY A 101 7.45 -6.81 35.77
CA GLY A 101 8.53 -6.90 34.79
C GLY A 101 9.39 -5.65 34.89
N GLU A 102 10.41 -5.73 35.74
CA GLU A 102 11.51 -4.78 35.91
C GLU A 102 12.16 -4.50 34.53
N ASP A 103 12.43 -3.26 34.12
CA ASP A 103 13.59 -2.50 34.55
C ASP A 103 13.38 -0.98 34.31
N GLU A 104 13.81 -0.18 35.29
CA GLU A 104 13.76 1.28 35.29
C GLU A 104 15.14 1.75 34.79
N SER A 105 15.25 1.99 33.48
CA SER A 105 16.42 2.65 32.88
C SER A 105 15.94 3.80 32.02
N ASP A 106 15.94 4.97 32.64
CA ASP A 106 15.93 6.32 32.09
C ASP A 106 16.25 6.49 30.59
N SER A 107 15.47 7.39 29.98
CA SER A 107 15.89 8.27 28.89
C SER A 107 15.98 7.70 27.47
N SER A 108 14.84 7.26 26.94
CA SER A 108 14.53 7.58 25.54
C SER A 108 13.19 8.32 25.46
N ASP A 109 13.12 9.51 26.05
CA ASP A 109 12.11 10.55 25.80
C ASP A 109 12.15 11.07 24.34
N SER A 110 12.67 10.28 23.40
CA SER A 110 12.66 10.59 21.98
C SER A 110 11.24 10.44 21.46
N LEU A 111 10.55 11.56 21.35
CA LEU A 111 9.27 11.63 20.67
C LEU A 111 9.43 11.20 19.20
N ARG A 112 8.39 10.57 18.65
CA ARG A 112 8.41 10.17 17.24
C ARG A 112 8.61 11.40 16.32
N PRO A 113 9.37 11.24 15.22
CA PRO A 113 9.48 12.26 14.19
C PRO A 113 8.12 12.68 13.65
N ILE A 114 7.96 13.96 13.34
CA ILE A 114 6.73 14.54 12.78
C ILE A 114 6.98 14.94 11.32
N VAL A 115 6.10 14.50 10.43
CA VAL A 115 6.08 14.92 9.04
C VAL A 115 4.78 15.66 8.75
N ILE A 116 4.88 16.90 8.30
CA ILE A 116 3.75 17.79 8.02
C ILE A 116 3.62 18.00 6.52
N ASP A 117 2.42 17.74 5.98
CA ASP A 117 2.02 18.23 4.65
C ASP A 117 1.74 19.73 4.76
N GLY A 118 2.75 20.55 4.43
CA GLY A 118 2.65 21.99 4.57
C GLY A 118 1.60 22.59 3.64
N SER A 119 1.34 21.99 2.47
CA SER A 119 0.34 22.53 1.54
C SER A 119 -1.07 22.34 2.06
N ASN A 120 -1.38 21.15 2.59
CA ASN A 120 -2.69 20.89 3.17
C ASN A 120 -2.94 21.78 4.39
N VAL A 121 -1.98 21.89 5.31
CA VAL A 121 -2.10 22.76 6.49
C VAL A 121 -2.29 24.22 6.08
N ALA A 122 -1.50 24.74 5.14
CA ALA A 122 -1.59 26.11 4.68
C ALA A 122 -2.94 26.42 4.00
N MET A 123 -3.45 25.52 3.16
CA MET A 123 -4.73 25.69 2.47
C MET A 123 -5.91 25.55 3.42
N SER A 124 -5.86 24.62 4.38
CA SER A 124 -6.89 24.48 5.42
C SER A 124 -6.96 25.75 6.28
N HIS A 125 -5.81 26.28 6.68
CA HIS A 125 -5.76 27.51 7.47
C HIS A 125 -6.20 28.74 6.66
N GLY A 126 -5.85 28.81 5.38
CA GLY A 126 -6.25 29.90 4.48
C GLY A 126 -7.64 29.74 3.87
N ASN A 127 -8.55 29.01 4.53
CA ASN A 127 -9.94 28.80 4.11
C ASN A 127 -10.11 28.28 2.67
N LYS A 128 -9.15 27.49 2.18
CA LYS A 128 -9.06 26.98 0.79
C LYS A 128 -8.91 28.07 -0.29
N GLU A 129 -8.73 29.33 0.09
CA GLU A 129 -8.60 30.47 -0.83
C GLU A 129 -7.16 30.93 -0.97
N VAL A 130 -6.42 30.93 0.15
CA VAL A 130 -5.03 31.41 0.20
C VAL A 130 -4.11 30.37 0.79
N PHE A 131 -2.85 30.40 0.39
CA PHE A 131 -1.82 29.63 1.08
C PHE A 131 -1.31 30.43 2.28
N SER A 132 -1.67 29.98 3.47
CA SER A 132 -1.30 30.65 4.71
C SER A 132 -0.03 30.05 5.32
N CYS A 133 1.11 30.75 5.20
CA CYS A 133 2.37 30.32 5.82
C CYS A 133 2.25 30.26 7.36
N TRP A 134 1.45 31.17 7.94
CA TRP A 134 1.20 31.21 9.37
C TRP A 134 0.50 29.94 9.89
N GLY A 135 -0.38 29.33 9.10
CA GLY A 135 -1.01 28.07 9.47
C GLY A 135 -0.01 26.92 9.65
N ILE A 136 1.02 26.87 8.81
CA ILE A 136 2.11 25.91 8.97
C ILE A 136 2.93 26.22 10.22
N GLN A 137 3.22 27.50 10.47
CA GLN A 137 3.98 27.92 11.66
C GLN A 137 3.28 27.46 12.95
N LEU A 138 1.97 27.70 13.04
CA LEU A 138 1.16 27.24 14.17
C LEU A 138 1.27 25.74 14.40
N ALA A 139 1.20 24.94 13.32
CA ALA A 139 1.33 23.50 13.43
C ALA A 139 2.71 23.10 13.95
N VAL A 140 3.79 23.72 13.45
CA VAL A 140 5.16 23.47 13.92
C VAL A 140 5.32 23.85 15.40
N ASP A 141 4.86 25.04 15.79
CA ASP A 141 4.99 25.52 17.17
C ASP A 141 4.20 24.63 18.14
N TRP A 142 3.02 24.13 17.75
CA TRP A 142 2.24 23.18 18.55
C TRP A 142 3.02 21.90 18.90
N PHE A 143 3.77 21.33 17.95
CA PHE A 143 4.59 20.15 18.22
C PHE A 143 5.83 20.50 19.05
N ARG A 144 6.46 21.66 18.81
CA ARG A 144 7.64 22.12 19.55
C ARG A 144 7.33 22.38 21.02
N GLU A 145 6.20 23.02 21.32
CA GLU A 145 5.72 23.27 22.68
C GLU A 145 5.51 21.97 23.49
N ARG A 146 5.35 20.84 22.79
CA ARG A 146 5.20 19.50 23.37
C ARG A 146 6.51 18.72 23.44
N GLY A 147 7.63 19.36 23.10
CA GLY A 147 8.98 18.78 23.16
C GLY A 147 9.45 18.08 21.88
N HIS A 148 8.69 18.09 20.77
CA HIS A 148 9.16 17.49 19.53
C HIS A 148 10.29 18.33 18.92
N THR A 149 11.44 17.69 18.68
CA THR A 149 12.63 18.31 18.07
C THR A 149 12.82 17.91 16.61
N ASP A 150 12.40 16.70 16.21
CA ASP A 150 12.44 16.22 14.82
C ASP A 150 11.11 16.45 14.10
N ILE A 151 11.01 17.61 13.43
CA ILE A 151 9.82 18.03 12.68
C ILE A 151 10.26 18.42 11.27
N LYS A 152 9.64 17.80 10.26
CA LYS A 152 9.87 18.09 8.84
C LYS A 152 8.57 18.47 8.14
N VAL A 153 8.57 19.61 7.48
CA VAL A 153 7.46 20.11 6.68
C VAL A 153 7.84 20.02 5.21
N PHE A 154 6.96 19.42 4.41
CA PHE A 154 7.11 19.40 2.96
C PHE A 154 6.25 20.47 2.30
N VAL A 155 6.89 21.31 1.49
CA VAL A 155 6.23 22.32 0.64
C VAL A 155 6.87 22.29 -0.76
N PRO A 156 6.09 22.36 -1.85
CA PRO A 156 6.65 22.47 -3.19
C PRO A 156 7.54 23.72 -3.35
N LEU A 157 8.66 23.59 -4.08
CA LEU A 157 9.64 24.67 -4.24
C LEU A 157 9.04 25.94 -4.85
N TRP A 158 8.11 25.79 -5.80
CA TRP A 158 7.46 26.91 -6.49
C TRP A 158 6.67 27.82 -5.54
N ARG A 159 6.38 27.39 -4.30
CA ARG A 159 5.79 28.27 -3.27
C ARG A 159 6.75 29.37 -2.80
N LYS A 160 8.07 29.20 -2.98
CA LYS A 160 9.09 30.23 -2.72
C LYS A 160 9.11 31.31 -3.81
N GLU A 161 8.74 30.99 -5.05
CA GLU A 161 8.66 31.97 -6.17
C GLU A 161 7.64 33.07 -5.88
N PRO A 162 7.76 34.30 -6.44
CA PRO A 162 6.78 35.37 -6.24
C PRO A 162 5.33 34.90 -6.46
N PRO A 163 4.37 35.33 -5.61
CA PRO A 163 2.99 34.90 -5.76
C PRO A 163 2.45 35.37 -7.11
N ARG A 164 1.86 34.43 -7.84
CA ARG A 164 1.18 34.69 -9.10
C ARG A 164 -0.26 35.15 -8.79
N GLN A 165 -0.90 35.87 -9.70
CA GLN A 165 -2.26 36.39 -9.49
C GLN A 165 -3.28 35.27 -9.20
N ASP A 166 -3.04 34.08 -9.72
CA ASP A 166 -3.81 32.84 -9.53
C ASP A 166 -3.40 32.03 -8.28
N SER A 167 -2.37 32.45 -7.54
CA SER A 167 -1.88 31.73 -6.35
C SER A 167 -1.50 32.70 -5.22
N PRO A 168 -2.49 33.29 -4.53
CA PRO A 168 -2.25 34.20 -3.43
C PRO A 168 -1.60 33.50 -2.24
N ILE A 169 -0.57 34.14 -1.67
CA ILE A 169 0.16 33.67 -0.50
C ILE A 169 0.06 34.74 0.58
N ALA A 170 -0.48 34.37 1.75
CA ALA A 170 -0.58 35.25 2.91
C ALA A 170 0.62 35.04 3.86
N GLY A 171 1.18 36.14 4.38
CA GLY A 171 2.22 36.08 5.41
C GLY A 171 3.60 35.64 4.91
N ARG A 172 3.98 36.03 3.68
CA ARG A 172 5.32 35.74 3.14
C ARG A 172 6.39 36.53 3.91
N SER A 173 7.04 35.90 4.88
CA SER A 173 8.36 36.34 5.33
C SER A 173 9.44 35.53 4.61
N PRO A 174 10.38 36.17 3.87
CA PRO A 174 11.51 35.47 3.24
C PRO A 174 12.34 34.64 4.23
N SER A 175 12.40 35.05 5.50
CA SER A 175 13.16 34.33 6.54
C SER A 175 12.49 33.03 7.00
N TRP A 176 11.17 32.90 6.84
CA TRP A 176 10.42 31.76 7.37
C TRP A 176 10.74 30.47 6.59
N TRP A 177 10.99 30.56 5.29
CA TRP A 177 11.42 29.44 4.45
C TRP A 177 12.82 28.90 4.75
N ASN A 178 13.60 29.63 5.55
CA ASN A 178 14.94 29.23 5.97
C ASN A 178 14.94 28.54 7.33
N LEU A 179 13.77 28.33 7.96
CA LEU A 179 13.67 27.53 9.17
C LEU A 179 14.01 26.08 8.85
N ALA A 180 14.91 25.47 9.64
CA ALA A 180 15.41 24.11 9.46
C ALA A 180 14.31 23.02 9.35
N ALA A 181 13.10 23.31 9.82
CA ALA A 181 11.95 22.41 9.74
C ALA A 181 11.30 22.37 8.35
N ILE A 182 11.47 23.37 7.50
CA ILE A 182 10.78 23.45 6.20
C ILE A 182 11.74 23.04 5.10
N ARG A 183 11.55 21.82 4.57
CA ARG A 183 12.30 21.34 3.42
C ARG A 183 11.46 21.54 2.17
N CYS A 184 12.02 22.24 1.19
CA CYS A 184 11.43 22.25 -0.14
C CYS A 184 11.63 20.87 -0.78
N SER A 185 10.54 20.27 -1.24
CA SER A 185 10.52 18.87 -1.71
C SER A 185 11.35 18.60 -2.99
N LEU A 186 12.06 19.60 -3.54
CA LEU A 186 12.87 19.49 -4.75
C LEU A 186 14.38 19.61 -4.52
N GLU A 187 14.83 19.88 -3.28
CA GLU A 187 16.23 19.66 -2.92
C GLU A 187 16.37 18.18 -2.54
N THR A 188 16.34 17.32 -3.56
CA THR A 188 17.01 16.03 -3.50
C THR A 188 18.46 16.34 -3.18
N GLU A 189 18.94 15.88 -2.02
CA GLU A 189 20.37 15.84 -1.77
C GLU A 189 20.93 14.98 -2.90
N GLY A 190 21.74 15.60 -3.75
CA GLY A 190 22.55 14.86 -4.71
C GLY A 190 23.43 13.89 -3.94
N LEU A 191 23.55 12.68 -4.49
CA LEU A 191 24.50 11.64 -4.11
C LEU A 191 25.88 12.17 -3.74
#